data_AF-A0A7W1QYF3-F1
#
_entry.id   AF-A0A7W1QYF3-F1
#
_cell.length_a   1.000
_cell.length_b   1.000
_cell.length_c   1.000
_cell.angle_alpha   90.00
_cell.angle_beta   90.00
_cell.angle_gamma   90.00
#
_symmetry.space_group_name_H-M   'P 1'
#
loop_
_entity.id
_entity.type
_entity.pdbx_description
1 polymer ?
#
loop_
_entity_poly.entity_id
_entity_poly.type
_entity_poly.pdbx_seq_one_letter_code
_entity_poly.pdbx_strand_id
1 'polypeptide(L)'
;MPVGYFSLILHAHLPFVRHPEYPEFLEEDWLFEAITEVYLPLIFIFQNLHESGAKPRLAMNISPPLCEMLADKLLETRYTRHLENLFELSKKELERVNRQEPQFFAVVKMYVDNLGASLNLWNNKYGRNLINAFRELQEEGVLEIITCGATHGFLPLISTFEARRAQIQIAVENYRKHFGGTPRGIWLPECAYEAGIETLLKEAGIEYFIGDSHAILYGEPRPRYGVHAPVVCPNGVAVFARDVETSEQVWSAEVGYPGNAAYREFYRDVGWDLPLEYLKPHLHKDGT
;
A
#
# COMPACT_ATOMS: atom_id res chain seq x y z
N MET A 1 33.57 2.73 -3.97
CA MET A 1 32.56 3.51 -3.24
C MET A 1 31.29 3.56 -4.08
N PRO A 2 30.09 3.55 -3.49
CA PRO A 2 28.86 3.67 -4.26
C PRO A 2 28.80 5.04 -4.98
N VAL A 3 28.17 5.07 -6.16
CA VAL A 3 28.00 6.29 -6.97
C VAL A 3 26.87 7.18 -6.41
N GLY A 4 25.94 6.58 -5.66
CA GLY A 4 24.83 7.25 -4.99
C GLY A 4 23.98 6.22 -4.23
N TYR A 5 22.91 6.70 -3.59
CA TYR A 5 21.92 5.87 -2.93
C TYR A 5 20.53 6.18 -3.49
N PHE A 6 19.72 5.14 -3.67
CA PHE A 6 18.32 5.25 -4.05
C PHE A 6 17.48 4.58 -2.97
N SER A 7 16.41 5.23 -2.54
CA SER A 7 15.47 4.69 -1.57
C SER A 7 14.06 4.83 -2.13
N LEU A 8 13.45 3.70 -2.47
CA LEU A 8 12.02 3.64 -2.77
C LEU A 8 11.27 3.57 -1.46
N ILE A 9 10.27 4.43 -1.29
CA ILE A 9 9.39 4.45 -0.12
C ILE A 9 7.95 4.30 -0.61
N LEU A 10 7.32 3.18 -0.27
CA LEU A 10 5.95 2.87 -0.65
C LEU A 10 4.99 3.28 0.47
N HIS A 11 3.98 4.09 0.18
CA HIS A 11 2.97 4.50 1.16
C HIS A 11 1.70 3.67 0.99
N ALA A 12 1.46 2.68 1.86
CA ALA A 12 0.25 1.85 1.83
C ALA A 12 -0.76 2.30 2.90
N HIS A 13 -1.87 2.86 2.44
CA HIS A 13 -2.95 3.35 3.28
C HIS A 13 -4.31 3.13 2.62
N LEU A 14 -5.27 2.73 3.45
CA LEU A 14 -6.70 2.80 3.19
C LEU A 14 -7.39 3.30 4.46
N PRO A 15 -8.48 4.09 4.36
CA PRO A 15 -9.28 4.46 5.52
C PRO A 15 -9.87 3.20 6.18
N PHE A 16 -10.18 3.26 7.48
CA PHE A 16 -10.77 2.12 8.16
C PHE A 16 -12.21 1.89 7.69
N VAL A 17 -12.44 0.84 6.90
CA VAL A 17 -13.75 0.42 6.40
C VAL A 17 -14.02 -1.00 6.85
N ARG A 18 -15.05 -1.17 7.67
CA ARG A 18 -15.46 -2.47 8.21
C ARG A 18 -16.91 -2.42 8.67
N HIS A 19 -17.80 -3.03 7.90
CA HIS A 19 -19.24 -2.99 8.16
C HIS A 19 -19.79 -4.39 8.43
N PRO A 20 -19.68 -4.91 9.67
CA PRO A 20 -20.23 -6.21 10.05
C PRO A 20 -21.77 -6.27 9.98
N GLU A 21 -22.44 -5.12 10.01
CA GLU A 21 -23.91 -4.99 9.95
C GLU A 21 -24.49 -5.37 8.58
N TYR A 22 -23.69 -5.29 7.51
CA TYR A 22 -24.08 -5.71 6.16
C TYR A 22 -23.35 -7.01 5.80
N PRO A 23 -23.95 -7.93 5.03
CA PRO A 23 -23.26 -9.14 4.58
C PRO A 23 -22.11 -8.86 3.60
N GLU A 24 -22.27 -7.79 2.82
CA GLU A 24 -21.40 -7.28 1.76
C GLU A 24 -21.51 -5.74 1.79
N PHE A 25 -20.42 -5.02 1.48
CA PHE A 25 -20.38 -3.56 1.50
C PHE A 25 -19.38 -3.06 0.46
N LEU A 26 -19.81 -2.14 -0.40
CA LEU A 26 -19.06 -1.73 -1.59
C LEU A 26 -17.67 -1.17 -1.25
N GLU A 27 -17.55 -0.33 -0.23
CA GLU A 27 -16.30 0.31 0.14
C GLU A 27 -15.27 -0.67 0.74
N GLU A 28 -15.67 -1.90 1.11
CA GLU A 28 -14.73 -2.97 1.47
C GLU A 28 -13.96 -3.49 0.24
N ASP A 29 -14.49 -3.32 -0.98
CA ASP A 29 -13.83 -3.76 -2.21
C ASP A 29 -12.51 -3.04 -2.45
N TRP A 30 -12.36 -1.79 -2.00
CA TRP A 30 -11.07 -1.08 -2.09
C TRP A 30 -9.94 -1.85 -1.39
N LEU A 31 -10.24 -2.50 -0.26
CA LEU A 31 -9.27 -3.37 0.41
C LEU A 31 -9.01 -4.63 -0.42
N PHE A 32 -10.04 -5.24 -0.98
CA PHE A 32 -9.93 -6.50 -1.74
C PHE A 32 -9.14 -6.32 -3.04
N GLU A 33 -9.40 -5.23 -3.76
CA GLU A 33 -8.65 -4.80 -4.93
C GLU A 33 -7.19 -4.52 -4.57
N ALA A 34 -6.94 -3.75 -3.51
CA ALA A 34 -5.57 -3.45 -3.06
C ALA A 34 -4.80 -4.71 -2.64
N ILE A 35 -5.45 -5.68 -1.99
CA ILE A 35 -4.82 -6.97 -1.67
C ILE A 35 -4.46 -7.72 -2.96
N THR A 36 -5.38 -7.81 -3.91
CA THR A 36 -5.23 -8.60 -5.14
C THR A 36 -4.21 -8.01 -6.10
N GLU A 37 -4.30 -6.71 -6.34
CA GLU A 37 -3.56 -6.00 -7.39
C GLU A 37 -2.23 -5.43 -6.89
N VAL A 38 -2.06 -5.25 -5.57
CA VAL A 38 -0.88 -4.59 -4.99
C VAL A 38 -0.18 -5.45 -3.93
N TYR A 39 -0.83 -5.75 -2.81
CA TYR A 39 -0.11 -6.30 -1.65
C TYR A 39 0.38 -7.73 -1.87
N LEU A 40 -0.47 -8.63 -2.40
CA LEU A 40 -0.05 -10.00 -2.75
C LEU A 40 1.07 -9.99 -3.81
N PRO A 41 0.93 -9.28 -4.95
CA PRO A 41 2.01 -9.17 -5.93
C PRO A 41 3.31 -8.61 -5.35
N LEU A 42 3.26 -7.56 -4.53
CA LEU A 42 4.48 -6.98 -3.93
C LEU A 42 5.21 -7.97 -3.03
N ILE A 43 4.48 -8.65 -2.12
CA ILE A 43 5.08 -9.66 -1.24
C ILE A 43 5.73 -10.76 -2.09
N PHE A 44 5.02 -11.26 -3.10
CA PHE A 44 5.54 -12.28 -4.01
C PHE A 44 6.80 -11.82 -4.75
N ILE A 45 6.81 -10.60 -5.30
CA ILE A 45 7.96 -10.03 -6.02
C ILE A 45 9.17 -9.90 -5.09
N PHE A 46 8.98 -9.33 -3.89
CA PHE A 46 10.07 -9.11 -2.95
C PHE A 46 10.67 -10.42 -2.42
N GLN A 47 9.83 -11.41 -2.11
CA GLN A 47 10.30 -12.73 -1.72
C GLN A 47 11.10 -13.40 -2.85
N ASN A 48 10.58 -13.42 -4.09
CA ASN A 48 11.29 -14.03 -5.20
C ASN A 48 12.63 -13.34 -5.51
N LEU A 49 12.69 -12.01 -5.44
CA LEU A 49 13.95 -11.28 -5.59
C LEU A 49 14.95 -11.68 -4.51
N HIS A 50 14.51 -11.75 -3.25
CA HIS A 50 15.36 -12.16 -2.13
C HIS A 50 15.85 -13.61 -2.27
N GLU A 51 14.94 -14.55 -2.53
CA GLU A 51 15.22 -15.97 -2.75
C GLU A 51 16.17 -16.20 -3.95
N SER A 52 16.10 -15.34 -4.97
CA SER A 52 17.02 -15.36 -6.13
C SER A 52 18.40 -14.75 -5.83
N GLY A 53 18.66 -14.34 -4.58
CA GLY A 53 19.93 -13.77 -4.14
C GLY A 53 20.07 -12.26 -4.34
N ALA A 54 19.03 -11.57 -4.83
CA ALA A 54 19.02 -10.12 -4.83
C ALA A 54 18.89 -9.59 -3.40
N LYS A 55 19.34 -8.35 -3.18
CA LYS A 55 19.28 -7.69 -1.86
C LYS A 55 18.51 -6.38 -1.96
N PRO A 56 17.22 -6.42 -2.35
CA PRO A 56 16.39 -5.22 -2.37
C PRO A 56 16.36 -4.60 -0.97
N ARG A 57 16.35 -3.26 -0.93
CA ARG A 57 16.20 -2.48 0.29
C ARG A 57 15.29 -1.32 -0.01
N LEU A 58 14.11 -1.33 0.57
CA LEU A 58 13.13 -0.26 0.45
C LEU A 58 12.42 -0.06 1.79
N ALA A 59 11.81 1.10 1.95
CA ALA A 59 10.91 1.35 3.06
C ALA A 59 9.46 1.24 2.59
N MET A 60 8.58 0.80 3.48
CA MET A 60 7.14 0.77 3.20
C MET A 60 6.38 1.23 4.43
N ASN A 61 5.53 2.23 4.28
CA ASN A 61 4.51 2.49 5.28
C ASN A 61 3.38 1.47 5.12
N ILE A 62 2.95 0.89 6.24
CA ILE A 62 1.65 0.23 6.35
C ILE A 62 0.90 0.97 7.47
N SER A 63 -0.11 1.74 7.08
CA SER A 63 -0.83 2.60 8.02
C SER A 63 -1.59 1.79 9.10
N PRO A 64 -1.77 2.32 10.32
CA PRO A 64 -2.51 1.60 11.37
C PRO A 64 -3.93 1.15 10.98
N PRO A 65 -4.77 1.94 10.26
CA PRO A 65 -6.05 1.48 9.77
C PRO A 65 -5.95 0.25 8.85
N LEU A 66 -4.97 0.27 7.93
CA LEU A 66 -4.71 -0.84 7.03
C LEU A 66 -4.23 -2.09 7.80
N CYS A 67 -3.36 -1.92 8.80
CA CYS A 67 -2.93 -3.03 9.66
C CYS A 67 -4.13 -3.71 10.35
N GLU A 68 -5.03 -2.92 10.93
CA GLU A 68 -6.21 -3.47 11.61
C GLU A 68 -7.17 -4.15 10.63
N MET A 69 -7.33 -3.64 9.41
CA MET A 69 -8.17 -4.28 8.39
C MET A 69 -7.56 -5.59 7.86
N LEU A 70 -6.25 -5.61 7.58
CA LEU A 70 -5.55 -6.81 7.10
C LEU A 70 -5.50 -7.94 8.14
N ALA A 71 -5.61 -7.61 9.42
CA ALA A 71 -5.62 -8.58 10.52
C ALA A 71 -7.04 -9.01 10.95
N ASP A 72 -8.09 -8.41 10.39
CA ASP A 72 -9.48 -8.66 10.79
C ASP A 72 -10.05 -9.92 10.12
N LYS A 73 -10.54 -10.87 10.94
CA LYS A 73 -11.04 -12.17 10.45
C LYS A 73 -12.31 -12.10 9.62
N LEU A 74 -13.15 -11.09 9.82
CA LEU A 74 -14.33 -10.90 8.98
C LEU A 74 -13.88 -10.47 7.57
N LEU A 75 -13.00 -9.48 7.48
CA LEU A 75 -12.46 -8.99 6.21
C LEU A 75 -11.63 -10.06 5.48
N GLU A 76 -10.81 -10.84 6.18
CA GLU A 76 -10.11 -12.00 5.59
C GLU A 76 -11.08 -13.00 4.93
N THR A 77 -12.21 -13.27 5.60
CA THR A 77 -13.23 -14.20 5.09
C THR A 77 -13.94 -13.63 3.87
N ARG A 78 -14.28 -12.34 3.90
CA ARG A 78 -14.93 -11.65 2.77
C ARG A 78 -14.00 -11.55 1.56
N TYR A 79 -12.75 -11.17 1.78
CA TYR A 79 -11.72 -11.15 0.74
C TYR A 79 -11.54 -12.53 0.08
N THR A 80 -11.50 -13.60 0.88
CA THR A 80 -11.40 -14.97 0.34
C THR A 80 -12.55 -15.26 -0.64
N ARG A 81 -13.79 -14.93 -0.25
CA ARG A 81 -14.97 -15.13 -1.11
C ARG A 81 -14.89 -14.26 -2.38
N HIS A 82 -14.48 -13.00 -2.23
CA HIS A 82 -14.30 -12.08 -3.34
C HIS A 82 -13.29 -12.64 -4.36
N LEU A 83 -12.12 -13.09 -3.90
CA LEU A 83 -11.08 -13.65 -4.76
C LEU A 83 -11.52 -14.97 -5.44
N GLU A 84 -12.24 -15.84 -4.72
CA GLU A 84 -12.83 -17.06 -5.30
C GLU A 84 -13.85 -16.72 -6.40
N ASN A 85 -14.71 -15.74 -6.15
CA ASN A 85 -15.70 -15.26 -7.12
C ASN A 85 -15.04 -14.67 -8.39
N LEU A 86 -13.99 -13.84 -8.24
CA LEU A 86 -13.21 -13.33 -9.36
C LEU A 86 -12.56 -14.46 -10.17
N PHE A 87 -12.00 -15.46 -9.49
CA PHE A 87 -11.40 -16.61 -10.17
C PHE A 87 -12.46 -17.42 -10.93
N GLU A 88 -13.66 -17.60 -10.37
CA GLU A 88 -14.78 -18.23 -11.07
C GLU A 88 -15.21 -17.44 -12.30
N LEU A 89 -15.39 -16.13 -12.19
CA LEU A 89 -15.69 -15.25 -13.33
C LEU A 89 -14.61 -15.35 -14.42
N SER A 90 -13.33 -15.35 -14.04
CA SER A 90 -12.23 -15.45 -15.02
C SER A 90 -12.26 -16.75 -15.82
N LYS A 91 -12.61 -17.90 -15.19
CA LYS A 91 -12.77 -19.19 -15.89
C LYS A 91 -13.95 -19.16 -16.85
N LYS A 92 -15.06 -18.55 -16.43
CA LYS A 92 -16.27 -18.37 -17.27
C LYS A 92 -15.95 -17.49 -18.49
N GLU A 93 -15.22 -16.40 -18.28
CA GLU A 93 -14.74 -15.54 -19.35
C GLU A 93 -13.82 -16.28 -20.30
N LEU A 94 -12.92 -17.15 -19.80
CA LEU A 94 -12.02 -17.93 -20.66
C LEU A 94 -12.79 -18.81 -21.65
N GLU A 95 -13.86 -19.47 -21.19
CA GLU A 95 -14.74 -20.25 -22.06
C GLU A 95 -15.49 -19.38 -23.07
N ARG A 96 -15.98 -18.21 -22.64
CA ARG A 96 -16.72 -17.27 -23.48
C ARG A 96 -15.84 -16.73 -24.61
N VAL A 97 -14.67 -16.18 -24.27
CA VAL A 97 -13.76 -15.58 -25.25
C VAL A 97 -13.18 -16.61 -26.21
N ASN A 98 -12.94 -17.84 -25.77
CA ASN A 98 -12.50 -18.92 -26.66
C ASN A 98 -13.50 -19.21 -27.80
N ARG A 99 -14.81 -19.00 -27.57
CA ARG A 99 -15.87 -19.24 -28.55
C ARG A 99 -16.24 -18.01 -29.36
N GLN A 100 -16.22 -16.83 -28.75
CA GLN A 100 -16.85 -15.63 -29.30
C GLN A 100 -15.84 -14.52 -29.64
N GLU A 101 -14.76 -14.41 -28.87
CA GLU A 101 -13.82 -13.29 -28.92
C GLU A 101 -12.37 -13.75 -28.73
N PRO A 102 -11.83 -14.58 -29.64
CA PRO A 102 -10.53 -15.23 -29.45
C PRO A 102 -9.37 -14.23 -29.34
N GLN A 103 -9.54 -12.98 -29.80
CA GLN A 103 -8.56 -11.91 -29.61
C GLN A 103 -8.26 -11.61 -28.13
N PHE A 104 -9.22 -11.85 -27.22
CA PHE A 104 -9.05 -11.65 -25.78
C PHE A 104 -8.59 -12.92 -25.03
N PHE A 105 -8.44 -14.05 -25.73
CA PHE A 105 -8.11 -15.31 -25.08
C PHE A 105 -6.82 -15.25 -24.26
N ALA A 106 -5.76 -14.66 -24.80
CA ALA A 106 -4.47 -14.59 -24.12
C ALA A 106 -4.53 -13.78 -22.82
N VAL A 107 -5.22 -12.63 -22.83
CA VAL A 107 -5.34 -11.76 -21.64
C VAL A 107 -6.26 -12.39 -20.59
N VAL A 108 -7.36 -13.02 -20.99
CA VAL A 108 -8.24 -13.71 -20.04
C VAL A 108 -7.55 -14.94 -19.44
N LYS A 109 -6.77 -15.67 -20.25
CA LYS A 109 -5.95 -16.77 -19.74
C LYS A 109 -4.94 -16.28 -18.70
N MET A 110 -4.28 -15.15 -18.94
CA MET A 110 -3.38 -14.54 -17.96
C MET A 110 -4.11 -14.24 -16.65
N TYR A 111 -5.33 -13.70 -16.68
CA TYR A 111 -6.13 -13.46 -15.47
C TYR A 111 -6.48 -14.74 -14.72
N VAL A 112 -6.88 -15.81 -15.42
CA VAL A 112 -7.12 -17.13 -14.80
C VAL A 112 -5.87 -17.63 -14.09
N ASP A 113 -4.72 -17.57 -14.75
CA ASP A 113 -3.45 -18.03 -14.19
C ASP A 113 -3.03 -17.17 -12.97
N ASN A 114 -3.16 -15.84 -13.08
CA ASN A 114 -2.80 -14.90 -12.01
C ASN A 114 -3.72 -15.02 -10.79
N LEU A 115 -5.05 -15.06 -10.98
CA LEU A 115 -6.02 -15.20 -9.89
C LEU A 115 -5.90 -16.57 -9.22
N GLY A 116 -5.64 -17.63 -9.99
CA GLY A 116 -5.32 -18.95 -9.45
C GLY A 116 -4.04 -18.93 -8.59
N ALA A 117 -3.00 -18.23 -9.05
CA ALA A 117 -1.78 -18.05 -8.27
C ALA A 117 -2.03 -17.23 -6.99
N SER A 118 -2.79 -16.14 -7.09
CA SER A 118 -3.19 -15.31 -5.93
C SER A 118 -3.97 -16.11 -4.89
N LEU A 119 -4.89 -16.99 -5.30
CA LEU A 119 -5.60 -17.90 -4.38
C LEU A 119 -4.65 -18.85 -3.66
N ASN A 120 -3.68 -19.41 -4.37
CA ASN A 120 -2.69 -20.30 -3.77
C ASN A 120 -1.77 -19.54 -2.80
N LEU A 121 -1.32 -18.35 -3.17
CA LEU A 121 -0.51 -17.49 -2.30
C LEU A 121 -1.29 -17.11 -1.03
N TRP A 122 -2.52 -16.62 -1.19
CA TRP A 122 -3.39 -16.22 -0.09
C TRP A 122 -3.70 -17.37 0.87
N ASN A 123 -4.21 -18.50 0.36
CA ASN A 123 -4.68 -19.60 1.21
C ASN A 123 -3.53 -20.45 1.75
N ASN A 124 -2.55 -20.78 0.91
CA ASN A 124 -1.55 -21.80 1.23
C ASN A 124 -0.21 -21.19 1.64
N LYS A 125 0.35 -20.25 0.86
CA LYS A 125 1.68 -19.68 1.17
C LYS A 125 1.64 -18.77 2.40
N TYR A 126 0.68 -17.86 2.47
CA TYR A 126 0.61 -16.82 3.50
C TYR A 126 -0.42 -17.12 4.61
N GLY A 127 -1.17 -18.23 4.50
CA GLY A 127 -2.14 -18.62 5.52
C GLY A 127 -3.16 -17.53 5.85
N ARG A 128 -3.55 -16.73 4.85
CA ARG A 128 -4.47 -15.58 4.98
C ARG A 128 -3.99 -14.48 5.92
N ASN A 129 -2.69 -14.37 6.16
CA ASN A 129 -2.11 -13.39 7.07
C ASN A 129 -0.97 -12.61 6.40
N LEU A 130 -1.32 -11.52 5.72
CA LEU A 130 -0.33 -10.68 5.02
C LEU A 130 0.52 -9.85 5.97
N ILE A 131 0.02 -9.54 7.17
CA ILE A 131 0.83 -8.86 8.21
C ILE A 131 2.04 -9.71 8.57
N ASN A 132 1.86 -11.02 8.72
CA ASN A 132 2.97 -11.93 8.96
C ASN A 132 3.94 -11.98 7.76
N ALA A 133 3.43 -12.03 6.54
CA ALA A 133 4.29 -12.04 5.34
C ALA A 133 5.13 -10.76 5.19
N PHE A 134 4.55 -9.59 5.52
CA PHE A 134 5.32 -8.34 5.57
C PHE A 134 6.35 -8.34 6.71
N ARG A 135 6.00 -8.88 7.88
CA ARG A 135 6.93 -9.02 9.01
C ARG A 135 8.13 -9.90 8.65
N GLU A 136 7.92 -11.02 7.96
CA GLU A 136 8.99 -11.89 7.47
C GLU A 136 9.95 -11.14 6.55
N LEU A 137 9.43 -10.38 5.58
CA LEU A 137 10.25 -9.52 4.71
C LEU A 137 11.05 -8.47 5.48
N GLN A 138 10.51 -7.96 6.58
CA GLN A 138 11.25 -7.05 7.47
C GLN A 138 12.37 -7.77 8.22
N GLU A 139 12.11 -8.95 8.77
CA GLU A 139 13.10 -9.76 9.50
C GLU A 139 14.24 -10.23 8.58
N GLU A 140 13.95 -10.49 7.31
CA GLU A 140 14.94 -10.79 6.26
C GLU A 140 15.73 -9.56 5.79
N GLY A 141 15.35 -8.36 6.22
CA GLY A 141 15.99 -7.10 5.86
C GLY A 141 15.71 -6.64 4.43
N VAL A 142 14.64 -7.16 3.81
CA VAL A 142 14.15 -6.74 2.49
C VAL A 142 13.37 -5.44 2.58
N LEU A 143 12.49 -5.34 3.59
CA LEU A 143 11.68 -4.14 3.87
C LEU A 143 12.10 -3.50 5.20
N GLU A 144 12.11 -2.18 5.25
CA GLU A 144 11.96 -1.43 6.50
C GLU A 144 10.50 -0.95 6.58
N ILE A 145 9.71 -1.51 7.50
CA ILE A 145 8.33 -1.07 7.69
C ILE A 145 8.34 0.17 8.60
N ILE A 146 7.66 1.22 8.17
CA ILE A 146 7.50 2.46 8.94
C ILE A 146 6.03 2.66 9.31
N THR A 147 5.77 3.34 10.43
CA THR A 147 4.39 3.63 10.85
C THR A 147 3.85 4.90 10.18
N CYS A 148 2.59 5.25 10.46
CA CYS A 148 1.90 6.48 10.03
C CYS A 148 0.96 6.92 11.15
N GLY A 149 0.45 8.16 11.14
CA GLY A 149 -0.55 8.59 12.13
C GLY A 149 -1.72 7.60 12.27
N ALA A 150 -2.21 7.41 13.50
CA ALA A 150 -3.16 6.35 13.88
C ALA A 150 -4.39 6.23 12.97
N THR A 151 -4.89 7.33 12.44
CA THR A 151 -6.03 7.34 11.51
C THR A 151 -5.73 8.11 10.24
N HIS A 152 -4.45 8.29 9.90
CA HIS A 152 -4.01 9.15 8.80
C HIS A 152 -4.55 10.59 8.90
N GLY A 153 -4.73 11.09 10.13
CA GLY A 153 -5.21 12.45 10.35
C GLY A 153 -4.17 13.51 9.93
N PHE A 154 -4.57 14.50 9.16
CA PHE A 154 -3.71 15.61 8.74
C PHE A 154 -3.24 16.43 9.95
N LEU A 155 -2.06 16.09 10.48
CA LEU A 155 -1.60 16.52 11.81
C LEU A 155 -1.62 18.05 12.02
N PRO A 156 -1.22 18.90 11.05
CA PRO A 156 -1.27 20.36 11.24
C PRO A 156 -2.67 20.94 11.46
N LEU A 157 -3.73 20.23 11.07
CA LEU A 157 -5.12 20.68 11.25
C LEU A 157 -5.76 20.11 12.53
N ILE A 158 -5.06 19.26 13.28
CA ILE A 158 -5.56 18.73 14.55
C ILE A 158 -5.30 19.75 15.65
N SER A 159 -6.39 20.32 16.18
CA SER A 159 -6.34 21.51 17.04
C SER A 159 -5.59 21.35 18.35
N THR A 160 -5.64 20.17 18.98
CA THR A 160 -5.05 19.97 20.31
C THR A 160 -3.72 19.23 20.21
N PHE A 161 -2.78 19.61 21.08
CA PHE A 161 -1.49 18.93 21.21
C PHE A 161 -1.67 17.46 21.59
N GLU A 162 -2.61 17.19 22.50
CA GLU A 162 -2.93 15.86 23.01
C GLU A 162 -3.47 14.94 21.91
N ALA A 163 -4.30 15.45 20.99
CA ALA A 163 -4.81 14.65 19.88
C ALA A 163 -3.71 14.33 18.85
N ARG A 164 -2.84 15.30 18.53
CA ARG A 164 -1.66 15.06 17.68
C ARG A 164 -0.72 14.04 18.30
N ARG A 165 -0.45 14.17 19.60
CA ARG A 165 0.37 13.23 20.37
C ARG A 165 -0.26 11.83 20.39
N ALA A 166 -1.57 11.73 20.60
CA ALA A 166 -2.29 10.45 20.58
C ALA A 166 -2.20 9.76 19.22
N GLN A 167 -2.33 10.50 18.11
CA GLN A 167 -2.18 9.95 16.76
C GLN A 167 -0.82 9.27 16.55
N ILE A 168 0.26 9.82 17.11
CA ILE A 168 1.61 9.27 16.98
C ILE A 168 1.82 8.10 17.96
N GLN A 169 1.40 8.23 19.21
CA GLN A 169 1.62 7.18 20.22
C GLN A 169 0.82 5.91 19.89
N ILE A 170 -0.45 6.04 19.50
CA ILE A 170 -1.28 4.90 19.09
C ILE A 170 -0.71 4.22 17.84
N ALA A 171 -0.16 5.00 16.90
CA ALA A 171 0.51 4.46 15.71
C ALA A 171 1.75 3.62 16.05
N VAL A 172 2.54 4.06 17.02
CA VAL A 172 3.71 3.31 17.51
C VAL A 172 3.29 2.03 18.23
N GLU A 173 2.22 2.08 19.04
CA GLU A 173 1.65 0.90 19.69
C GLU A 173 1.05 -0.10 18.68
N ASN A 174 0.37 0.39 17.65
CA ASN A 174 -0.15 -0.44 16.57
C ASN A 174 0.99 -1.14 15.81
N TYR A 175 2.07 -0.41 15.49
CA TYR A 175 3.25 -1.00 14.89
C TYR A 175 3.85 -2.10 15.78
N ARG A 176 4.02 -1.84 17.08
CA ARG A 176 4.50 -2.83 18.06
C ARG A 176 3.64 -4.09 18.08
N LYS A 177 2.31 -3.93 18.02
CA LYS A 177 1.34 -5.04 18.00
C LYS A 177 1.55 -5.96 16.79
N HIS A 178 1.79 -5.40 15.61
CA HIS A 178 1.82 -6.16 14.35
C HIS A 178 3.21 -6.61 13.90
N PHE A 179 4.22 -5.75 14.06
CA PHE A 179 5.57 -5.97 13.53
C PHE A 179 6.65 -6.14 14.61
N GLY A 180 6.32 -5.85 15.87
CA GLY A 180 7.27 -5.91 16.99
C GLY A 180 8.29 -4.76 16.97
N GLY A 181 8.97 -4.56 18.11
CA GLY A 181 9.94 -3.46 18.25
C GLY A 181 9.31 -2.06 18.15
N THR A 182 10.13 -1.01 18.15
CA THR A 182 9.65 0.37 17.93
C THR A 182 9.95 0.77 16.49
N PRO A 183 8.99 1.38 15.75
CA PRO A 183 9.27 1.84 14.40
C PRO A 183 10.32 2.94 14.43
N ARG A 184 11.30 2.86 13.54
CA ARG A 184 12.36 3.88 13.42
C ARG A 184 11.88 5.07 12.60
N GLY A 185 11.06 4.81 11.58
CA GLY A 185 10.51 5.83 10.70
C GLY A 185 9.02 6.02 10.84
N ILE A 186 8.53 7.18 10.37
CA ILE A 186 7.11 7.47 10.19
C ILE A 186 6.85 8.17 8.85
N TRP A 187 5.79 7.76 8.16
CA TRP A 187 5.18 8.56 7.11
C TRP A 187 4.19 9.53 7.75
N LEU A 188 4.42 10.84 7.67
CA LEU A 188 3.43 11.80 8.14
C LEU A 188 2.23 11.80 7.18
N PRO A 189 0.98 11.78 7.67
CA PRO A 189 -0.19 11.89 6.80
C PRO A 189 -0.05 13.07 5.84
N GLU A 190 -0.14 12.79 4.53
CA GLU A 190 0.08 13.76 3.44
C GLU A 190 1.46 14.46 3.44
N CYS A 191 2.47 13.85 4.06
CA CYS A 191 3.76 14.50 4.33
C CYS A 191 3.60 15.86 5.04
N ALA A 192 2.48 16.05 5.74
CA ALA A 192 2.07 17.32 6.30
C ALA A 192 2.84 17.60 7.59
N TYR A 193 3.77 18.54 7.50
CA TYR A 193 4.66 18.92 8.57
C TYR A 193 4.41 20.37 9.00
N GLU A 194 4.33 20.59 10.31
CA GLU A 194 4.50 21.90 10.94
C GLU A 194 5.60 21.81 11.99
N ALA A 195 6.29 22.93 12.22
CA ALA A 195 7.32 23.02 13.26
C ALA A 195 6.72 22.67 14.64
N GLY A 196 7.40 21.78 15.37
CA GLY A 196 6.95 21.23 16.65
C GLY A 196 6.49 19.77 16.54
N ILE A 197 6.05 19.29 15.37
CA ILE A 197 5.69 17.88 15.18
C ILE A 197 6.88 16.97 15.48
N GLU A 198 8.09 17.35 15.09
CA GLU A 198 9.32 16.60 15.33
C GLU A 198 9.57 16.36 16.83
N THR A 199 9.07 17.22 17.72
CA THR A 199 9.14 17.01 19.17
C THR A 199 8.26 15.84 19.61
N LEU A 200 7.02 15.76 19.09
CA LEU A 200 6.12 14.63 19.33
C LEU A 200 6.69 13.32 18.78
N LEU A 201 7.34 13.38 17.61
CA LEU A 201 8.03 12.23 17.02
C LEU A 201 9.18 11.73 17.91
N LYS A 202 10.00 12.66 18.41
CA LYS A 202 11.13 12.33 19.30
C LYS A 202 10.66 11.69 20.60
N GLU A 203 9.59 12.22 21.20
CA GLU A 203 8.96 11.63 22.40
C GLU A 203 8.47 10.19 22.17
N ALA A 204 8.01 9.89 20.95
CA ALA A 204 7.55 8.56 20.57
C ALA A 204 8.67 7.59 20.17
N GLY A 205 9.93 8.06 20.15
CA GLY A 205 11.10 7.27 19.77
C GLY A 205 11.32 7.15 18.26
N ILE A 206 10.65 7.96 17.45
CA ILE A 206 10.85 8.02 16.00
C ILE A 206 12.19 8.70 15.69
N GLU A 207 12.97 8.08 14.81
CA GLU A 207 14.29 8.54 14.37
C GLU A 207 14.21 9.41 13.12
N TYR A 208 13.27 9.13 12.21
CA TYR A 208 13.09 9.90 10.99
C TYR A 208 11.64 9.96 10.49
N PHE A 209 11.34 10.96 9.66
CA PHE A 209 10.07 11.03 8.94
C PHE A 209 10.23 11.43 7.48
N ILE A 210 9.18 11.17 6.71
CA ILE A 210 9.08 11.58 5.31
C ILE A 210 8.27 12.88 5.23
N GLY A 211 8.86 13.88 4.58
CA GLY A 211 8.25 15.17 4.31
C GLY A 211 8.23 15.48 2.81
N ASP A 212 7.47 16.51 2.42
CA ASP A 212 7.52 16.99 1.03
C ASP A 212 8.78 17.84 0.77
N SER A 213 9.15 18.00 -0.50
CA SER A 213 10.32 18.77 -0.93
C SER A 213 10.34 20.18 -0.34
N HIS A 214 9.18 20.85 -0.24
CA HIS A 214 9.11 22.21 0.31
C HIS A 214 9.45 22.28 1.81
N ALA A 215 9.18 21.22 2.58
CA ALA A 215 9.51 21.16 4.00
C ALA A 215 11.03 21.24 4.25
N ILE A 216 11.83 20.77 3.28
CA ILE A 216 13.30 20.87 3.29
C ILE A 216 13.76 22.15 2.59
N LEU A 217 13.25 22.46 1.41
CA LEU A 217 13.76 23.56 0.58
C LEU A 217 13.52 24.95 1.18
N TYR A 218 12.47 25.11 1.98
CA TYR A 218 12.16 26.34 2.73
C TYR A 218 12.58 26.28 4.20
N GLY A 219 13.33 25.25 4.60
CA GLY A 219 13.89 25.17 5.95
C GLY A 219 14.95 26.23 6.21
N GLU A 220 15.10 26.64 7.47
CA GLU A 220 16.15 27.55 7.92
C GLU A 220 17.12 26.82 8.86
N PRO A 221 18.44 26.78 8.55
CA PRO A 221 19.07 27.27 7.32
C PRO A 221 18.73 26.41 6.09
N ARG A 222 18.78 27.01 4.90
CA ARG A 222 18.53 26.29 3.65
C ARG A 222 19.52 25.12 3.48
N PRO A 223 19.04 23.87 3.27
CA PRO A 223 19.93 22.71 3.18
C PRO A 223 20.87 22.72 1.98
N ARG A 224 22.16 22.44 2.22
CA ARG A 224 23.23 22.49 1.21
C ARG A 224 23.00 21.55 0.02
N TYR A 225 22.43 20.37 0.26
CA TYR A 225 22.25 19.32 -0.74
C TYR A 225 20.80 19.20 -1.24
N GLY A 226 19.95 20.20 -0.95
CA GLY A 226 18.53 20.16 -1.29
C GLY A 226 17.85 18.90 -0.74
N VAL A 227 17.11 18.19 -1.59
CA VAL A 227 16.38 16.96 -1.24
C VAL A 227 17.22 15.67 -1.37
N HIS A 228 18.45 15.76 -1.89
CA HIS A 228 19.30 14.59 -2.19
C HIS A 228 20.14 14.11 -0.99
N ALA A 229 19.96 14.73 0.17
CA ALA A 229 20.47 14.22 1.44
C ALA A 229 19.45 14.51 2.54
N PRO A 230 19.31 13.62 3.54
CA PRO A 230 18.45 13.92 4.69
C PRO A 230 18.98 15.12 5.46
N VAL A 231 18.07 15.85 6.07
CA VAL A 231 18.39 16.90 7.05
C VAL A 231 18.02 16.43 8.44
N VAL A 232 18.63 17.02 9.46
CA VAL A 232 18.39 16.63 10.86
C VAL A 232 17.85 17.86 11.61
N CYS A 233 16.67 17.71 12.20
CA CYS A 233 16.09 18.73 13.06
C CYS A 233 16.97 18.95 14.31
N PRO A 234 16.89 20.11 15.00
CA PRO A 234 17.71 20.38 16.19
C PRO A 234 17.56 19.33 17.31
N ASN A 235 16.43 18.62 17.37
CA ASN A 235 16.18 17.55 18.33
C ASN A 235 16.69 16.16 17.89
N GLY A 236 17.36 16.09 16.75
CA GLY A 236 17.99 14.88 16.21
C GLY A 236 17.10 14.00 15.33
N VAL A 237 15.82 14.35 15.11
CA VAL A 237 14.95 13.61 14.18
C VAL A 237 15.34 13.97 12.74
N ALA A 238 15.55 12.96 11.89
CA ALA A 238 15.90 13.18 10.49
C ALA A 238 14.66 13.36 9.60
N VAL A 239 14.82 14.10 8.51
CA VAL A 239 13.79 14.33 7.49
C VAL A 239 14.33 13.91 6.14
N PHE A 240 13.60 13.02 5.46
CA PHE A 240 13.80 12.70 4.05
C PHE A 240 12.72 13.38 3.24
N ALA A 241 13.10 14.05 2.16
CA ALA A 241 12.14 14.67 1.24
C ALA A 241 11.97 13.87 -0.03
N ARG A 242 10.79 14.03 -0.64
CA ARG A 242 10.51 13.57 -1.99
C ARG A 242 11.46 14.21 -3.00
N ASP A 243 11.95 13.39 -3.93
CA ASP A 243 12.58 13.85 -5.17
C ASP A 243 11.51 14.05 -6.25
N VAL A 244 11.33 15.30 -6.68
CA VAL A 244 10.24 15.70 -7.58
C VAL A 244 10.43 15.13 -8.98
N GLU A 245 11.66 15.12 -9.49
CA GLU A 245 11.97 14.66 -10.85
C GLU A 245 11.63 13.18 -11.02
N THR A 246 12.11 12.34 -10.09
CA THR A 246 11.77 10.90 -10.10
C THR A 246 10.28 10.66 -9.88
N SER A 247 9.63 11.46 -9.03
CA SER A 247 8.18 11.33 -8.77
C SER A 247 7.34 11.59 -10.02
N GLU A 248 7.66 12.62 -10.79
CA GLU A 248 6.90 12.97 -12.01
C GLU A 248 6.99 11.86 -13.07
N GLN A 249 8.19 11.31 -13.29
CA GLN A 249 8.39 10.23 -14.26
C GLN A 249 7.60 8.96 -13.94
N VAL A 250 7.38 8.65 -12.66
CA VAL A 250 6.72 7.40 -12.24
C VAL A 250 5.22 7.57 -12.03
N TRP A 251 4.75 8.76 -11.63
CA TRP A 251 3.36 8.98 -11.24
C TRP A 251 2.51 9.74 -12.26
N SER A 252 3.09 10.49 -13.19
CA SER A 252 2.31 11.22 -14.17
C SER A 252 1.74 10.28 -15.24
N ALA A 253 0.42 10.29 -15.41
CA ALA A 253 -0.22 9.60 -16.54
C ALA A 253 0.01 10.33 -17.89
N GLU A 254 0.43 11.59 -17.88
CA GLU A 254 0.64 12.38 -19.10
C GLU A 254 2.08 12.29 -19.63
N VAL A 255 3.06 12.33 -18.73
CA VAL A 255 4.49 12.37 -19.09
C VAL A 255 5.31 11.23 -18.51
N GLY A 256 4.72 10.44 -17.60
CA GLY A 256 5.38 9.33 -16.93
C GLY A 256 5.11 7.97 -17.60
N TYR A 257 5.72 6.93 -17.04
CA TYR A 257 5.56 5.56 -17.55
C TYR A 257 4.10 5.08 -17.62
N PRO A 258 3.22 5.31 -16.62
CA PRO A 258 1.88 4.73 -16.60
C PRO A 258 0.99 5.09 -17.78
N GLY A 259 1.24 6.23 -18.44
CA GLY A 259 0.48 6.67 -19.62
C GLY A 259 0.80 5.94 -20.92
N ASN A 260 1.73 4.99 -20.91
CA ASN A 260 2.13 4.27 -22.10
C ASN A 260 0.97 3.43 -22.67
N ALA A 261 0.68 3.58 -23.96
CA ALA A 261 -0.41 2.87 -24.65
C ALA A 261 -0.29 1.33 -24.64
N ALA A 262 0.88 0.78 -24.27
CA ALA A 262 1.06 -0.66 -24.09
C ALA A 262 0.59 -1.16 -22.70
N TYR A 263 0.31 -0.27 -21.74
CA TYR A 263 -0.19 -0.65 -20.42
C TYR A 263 -1.71 -0.84 -20.40
N ARG A 264 -2.17 -1.57 -19.37
CA ARG A 264 -3.59 -1.89 -19.15
C ARG A 264 -4.39 -0.60 -18.94
N GLU A 265 -5.46 -0.44 -19.71
CA GLU A 265 -6.46 0.60 -19.47
C GLU A 265 -7.25 0.30 -18.18
N PHE A 266 -7.19 1.22 -17.21
CA PHE A 266 -7.84 1.05 -15.92
C PHE A 266 -9.36 1.25 -15.99
N TYR A 267 -9.85 2.11 -16.88
CA TYR A 267 -11.27 2.47 -16.98
C TYR A 267 -12.07 1.57 -17.95
N ARG A 268 -11.52 0.44 -18.39
CA ARG A 268 -12.23 -0.55 -19.21
C ARG A 268 -12.31 -1.87 -18.45
N ASP A 269 -13.53 -2.27 -18.12
CA ASP A 269 -13.81 -3.48 -17.36
C ASP A 269 -15.04 -4.22 -17.92
N VAL A 270 -15.02 -5.55 -17.82
CA VAL A 270 -16.13 -6.40 -18.27
C VAL A 270 -17.44 -6.10 -17.53
N GLY A 271 -17.37 -5.56 -16.32
CA GLY A 271 -18.48 -5.07 -15.51
C GLY A 271 -19.32 -4.01 -16.22
N TRP A 272 -18.74 -3.26 -17.16
CA TRP A 272 -19.42 -2.24 -17.95
C TRP A 272 -19.79 -2.70 -19.37
N ASP A 273 -19.06 -3.69 -19.89
CA ASP A 273 -19.20 -4.13 -21.29
C ASP A 273 -20.13 -5.34 -21.48
N LEU A 274 -20.23 -6.22 -20.48
CA LEU A 274 -21.00 -7.46 -20.58
C LEU A 274 -22.45 -7.31 -20.08
N PRO A 275 -23.38 -8.16 -20.56
CA PRO A 275 -24.77 -8.11 -20.11
C PRO A 275 -24.92 -8.31 -18.60
N LEU A 276 -25.73 -7.49 -17.94
CA LEU A 276 -25.97 -7.57 -16.49
C LEU A 276 -26.37 -8.98 -16.03
N GLU A 277 -27.28 -9.66 -16.73
CA GLU A 277 -27.71 -11.02 -16.36
C GLU A 277 -26.56 -12.05 -16.38
N TYR A 278 -25.52 -11.82 -17.19
CA TYR A 278 -24.33 -12.66 -17.21
C TYR A 278 -23.44 -12.43 -15.98
N LEU A 279 -23.34 -11.18 -15.54
CA LEU A 279 -22.48 -10.73 -14.43
C LEU A 279 -23.15 -10.85 -13.05
N LYS A 280 -24.48 -10.82 -13.00
CA LYS A 280 -25.29 -10.81 -11.76
C LYS A 280 -24.85 -11.79 -10.65
N PRO A 281 -24.41 -13.03 -10.94
CA PRO A 281 -23.92 -13.92 -9.88
C PRO A 281 -22.62 -13.46 -9.21
N HIS A 282 -21.91 -12.53 -9.82
CA HIS A 282 -20.58 -12.05 -9.43
C HIS A 282 -20.58 -10.61 -8.90
N LEU A 283 -21.73 -9.92 -8.92
CA LEU A 283 -21.92 -8.56 -8.40
C LEU A 283 -22.42 -8.60 -6.96
N HIS A 284 -22.39 -7.46 -6.27
CA HIS A 284 -23.05 -7.33 -4.97
C HIS A 284 -24.56 -7.54 -5.11
N LYS A 285 -25.22 -7.89 -4.00
CA LYS A 285 -26.65 -8.26 -3.99
C LYS A 285 -27.61 -7.17 -4.46
N ASP A 286 -27.22 -5.91 -4.33
CA ASP A 286 -27.94 -4.74 -4.84
C ASP A 286 -27.71 -4.50 -6.34
N GLY A 287 -26.86 -5.30 -6.98
CA GLY A 287 -26.58 -5.26 -8.41
C GLY A 287 -25.51 -4.24 -8.80
N THR A 288 -24.77 -3.71 -7.83
CA THR A 288 -23.54 -2.93 -8.06
C THR A 288 -22.30 -3.81 -8.13
#